data_AF-A0A8T5MY01-F1
#
_entry.id   AF-A0A8T5MY01-F1
#
_cell.length_a   1.000
_cell.length_b   1.000
_cell.length_c   1.000
_cell.angle_alpha   90.00
_cell.angle_beta   90.00
_cell.angle_gamma   90.00
#
_symmetry.space_group_name_H-M   'P 1'
#
loop_
_entity.id
_entity.type
_entity.pdbx_description
1 polymer ?
#
loop_
_entity_poly.entity_id
_entity_poly.type
_entity_poly.pdbx_seq_one_letter_code
_entity_poly.pdbx_strand_id
1 'polypeptide(L)' 'MKNDECTVYLIIKKSGWAQKYRKTKSGWTQTTNGIVRKLTAEQFLSHLLPALSIKKKLVTVKIVKDKKLK' A
#
# COMPACT_ATOMS: atom_id res chain seq x y z
N MET A 1 0.79 18.24 6.44
CA MET A 1 0.89 16.83 6.86
C MET A 1 2.25 16.28 6.40
N LYS A 2 3.27 16.21 7.27
CA LYS A 2 4.56 15.56 6.94
C LYS A 2 4.33 14.04 6.90
N ASN A 3 3.86 13.57 5.75
CA ASN A 3 3.41 12.19 5.51
C ASN A 3 4.52 11.40 4.81
N ASP A 4 5.75 11.53 5.33
CA ASP A 4 6.95 10.95 4.70
C ASP A 4 6.99 9.43 4.86
N GLU A 5 6.31 8.90 5.88
CA GLU A 5 6.34 7.48 6.21
C GLU A 5 4.92 6.98 6.52
N CYS A 6 4.43 6.04 5.72
CA CYS A 6 3.15 5.39 5.94
C CYS A 6 3.13 3.99 5.34
N THR A 7 2.31 3.11 5.90
CA THR A 7 2.03 1.80 5.34
C THR A 7 0.59 1.76 4.86
N VAL A 8 0.40 1.42 3.59
CA VAL A 8 -0.90 1.23 2.95
C VAL A 8 -1.12 -0.28 2.76
N TYR A 9 -2.20 -0.77 3.33
CA TYR A 9 -2.67 -2.14 3.13
C TYR A 9 -3.85 -2.12 2.18
N LEU A 10 -3.73 -2.88 1.09
CA LEU A 10 -4.80 -3.11 0.13
C LEU A 10 -5.30 -4.54 0.31
N ILE A 11 -6.45 -4.68 0.94
CA ILE A 11 -7.04 -5.97 1.33
C ILE A 11 -8.18 -6.31 0.38
N ILE A 12 -8.10 -7.48 -0.26
CA ILE A 12 -9.18 -8.01 -1.09
C ILE A 12 -10.01 -8.98 -0.24
N LYS A 13 -11.23 -8.54 0.14
CA LYS A 13 -12.10 -9.22 1.12
C LYS A 13 -12.40 -10.69 0.81
N LYS A 14 -12.48 -11.05 -0.47
CA LYS A 14 -12.87 -12.42 -0.90
C LYS A 14 -11.73 -13.43 -0.91
N SER A 15 -10.47 -13.00 -1.02
CA SER A 15 -9.33 -13.91 -1.19
C SER A 15 -8.38 -13.94 -0.01
N GLY A 16 -8.59 -13.10 1.02
CA GLY A 16 -7.64 -12.92 2.11
C GLY A 16 -6.30 -12.31 1.66
N TRP A 17 -6.19 -11.95 0.37
CA TRP A 17 -4.95 -11.41 -0.19
C TRP A 17 -4.80 -9.95 0.21
N ALA A 18 -3.65 -9.64 0.79
CA ALA A 18 -3.29 -8.29 1.21
C ALA A 18 -1.98 -7.88 0.53
N GLN A 19 -2.03 -6.79 -0.23
CA GLN A 19 -0.83 -6.13 -0.70
C GLN A 19 -0.41 -5.06 0.30
N LYS A 20 0.87 -5.05 0.63
CA LYS A 20 1.46 -4.06 1.54
C LYS A 20 2.32 -3.11 0.73
N TYR A 21 2.02 -1.83 0.83
CA TYR A 21 2.84 -0.75 0.28
C TYR A 21 3.35 0.09 1.44
N ARG A 22 4.61 0.51 1.39
CA ARG A 22 5.21 1.37 2.40
C ARG A 22 5.84 2.56 1.70
N LYS A 23 5.37 3.77 2.06
CA LYS A 23 6.05 5.01 1.78
C LYS A 23 7.13 5.20 2.84
N THR A 24 8.35 5.44 2.40
CA THR A 24 9.50 5.79 3.23
C THR A 24 10.06 7.11 2.74
N LYS A 25 11.00 7.70 3.49
CA LYS A 25 11.70 8.91 3.05
C LYS A 25 12.41 8.76 1.70
N SER A 26 12.83 7.54 1.35
CA SER A 26 13.54 7.24 0.10
C SER A 26 12.63 6.84 -1.06
N GLY A 27 11.30 6.82 -0.86
CA GLY A 27 10.32 6.47 -1.89
C GLY A 27 9.37 5.36 -1.45
N TRP A 28 8.72 4.72 -2.44
CA TRP A 28 7.75 3.68 -2.18
C TRP A 28 8.35 2.28 -2.31
N THR A 29 7.82 1.37 -1.52
CA THR A 29 8.12 -0.06 -1.60
C THR A 29 6.85 -0.88 -1.55
N GLN A 30 6.85 -2.02 -2.25
CA GLN A 30 5.80 -3.03 -2.17
C GLN A 30 6.40 -4.28 -1.56
N THR A 31 5.66 -4.92 -0.66
CA THR A 31 5.98 -6.24 -0.14
C THR A 31 4.96 -7.24 -0.65
N THR A 32 5.44 -8.29 -1.32
CA THR A 32 4.64 -9.43 -1.77
C THR A 32 5.36 -10.71 -1.36
N ASN A 33 4.71 -11.58 -0.59
CA ASN A 33 5.27 -12.87 -0.14
C ASN A 33 6.68 -12.76 0.46
N GLY A 34 6.94 -11.71 1.26
CA GLY A 34 8.24 -11.45 1.88
C GLY A 34 9.27 -10.73 0.99
N ILE A 35 9.04 -10.63 -0.32
CA ILE A 35 9.93 -9.91 -1.24
C ILE A 35 9.56 -8.42 -1.25
N VAL A 36 10.55 -7.57 -0.97
CA VAL A 36 10.41 -6.11 -1.00
C VAL A 36 10.97 -5.55 -2.30
N ARG A 37 10.17 -4.77 -3.03
CA ARG A 37 10.56 -4.08 -4.27
C ARG A 37 10.34 -2.59 -4.15
N LYS A 38 11.26 -1.78 -4.69
CA LYS A 38 11.08 -0.33 -4.83
C LYS A 38 10.13 -0.03 -5.98
N LEU A 39 9.36 1.05 -5.84
CA LEU A 39 8.46 1.55 -6.88
C LEU A 39 8.32 3.07 -6.81
N THR A 40 7.90 3.67 -7.91
CA THR A 40 7.62 5.11 -8.00
C THR A 40 6.21 5.45 -7.51
N ALA A 41 5.93 6.73 -7.30
CA ALA A 41 4.59 7.17 -6.90
C ALA A 41 3.53 6.86 -7.98
N GLU A 42 3.90 6.99 -9.26
CA GLU A 42 3.06 6.67 -10.41
C GLU A 42 2.77 5.17 -10.47
N GLN A 43 3.78 4.33 -10.24
CA GLN A 43 3.59 2.89 -10.14
C GLN A 43 2.66 2.52 -8.98
N PHE A 44 2.85 3.11 -7.80
CA PHE A 44 1.92 2.91 -6.69
C PHE A 44 0.47 3.23 -7.09
N LEU A 45 0.26 4.39 -7.72
CA LEU A 45 -1.06 4.85 -8.14
C LEU A 45 -1.68 3.93 -9.20
N SER A 46 -0.90 3.52 -10.20
CA SER A 46 -1.32 2.58 -11.24
C SER A 46 -1.75 1.22 -10.69
N HIS A 47 -1.22 0.79 -9.54
CA HIS A 47 -1.66 -0.43 -8.87
C HIS A 47 -2.90 -0.20 -7.97
N LEU A 48 -3.00 0.99 -7.37
CA LEU A 48 -4.11 1.35 -6.47
C LEU A 48 -5.42 1.61 -7.24
N LEU A 49 -5.36 2.32 -8.36
CA LEU A 49 -6.55 2.77 -9.09
C LEU A 49 -7.41 1.61 -9.62
N PRO A 50 -6.86 0.55 -10.26
CA PRO A 50 -7.66 -0.59 -10.71
C PRO A 50 -8.36 -1.29 -9.54
N ALA A 51 -7.67 -1.44 -8.41
CA ALA A 51 -8.25 -2.05 -7.21
C ALA A 51 -9.43 -1.24 -6.65
N LEU A 52 -9.33 0.10 -6.67
CA LEU A 52 -10.41 0.99 -6.26
C LEU A 52 -11.56 1.06 -7.30
N SER A 53 -11.24 0.94 -8.59
CA SER A 53 -12.21 1.06 -9.68
C SER A 53 -13.08 -0.20 -9.84
N ILE A 54 -12.47 -1.38 -9.90
CA ILE A 54 -13.15 -2.63 -10.29
C ILE A 54 -14.00 -3.20 -9.14
N LYS A 55 -13.67 -2.87 -7.89
CA LYS A 55 -14.14 -3.63 -6.72
C LYS A 55 -14.39 -2.78 -5.48
N LYS A 56 -15.07 -1.63 -5.60
CA LYS A 56 -15.42 -0.76 -4.45
C LYS A 56 -16.03 -1.50 -3.24
N LYS A 57 -16.81 -2.58 -3.47
CA LYS A 57 -17.39 -3.40 -2.38
C LYS A 57 -16.46 -4.48 -1.82
N LEU A 58 -15.39 -4.87 -2.54
CA LEU A 58 -14.52 -5.99 -2.21
C LEU A 58 -13.10 -5.58 -1.80
N VAL A 59 -12.73 -4.30 -1.93
CA VAL A 59 -11.40 -3.80 -1.56
C VAL A 59 -11.50 -2.88 -0.35
N THR A 60 -10.62 -3.08 0.62
CA THR A 60 -10.44 -2.18 1.76
C THR A 60 -9.02 -1.64 1.74
N VAL A 61 -8.91 -0.30 1.73
CA VAL A 61 -7.63 0.39 1.85
C VAL A 61 -7.50 0.87 3.29
N LYS A 62 -6.49 0.37 3.98
CA LYS A 62 -6.15 0.81 5.35
C LYS A 62 -4.81 1.53 5.31
N ILE A 63 -4.80 2.78 5.74
CA ILE A 63 -3.59 3.58 5.85
C ILE A 63 -3.20 3.64 7.33
N VAL A 64 -1.99 3.21 7.64
CA VAL A 64 -1.43 3.24 8.99
C VAL A 64 -0.18 4.11 8.94
N LYS A 65 -0.10 5.09 9.84
CA LYS A 65 1.17 5.81 10.05
C LYS A 65 2.15 4.84 10.68
N ASP A 66 3.36 4.76 10.14
CA ASP A 66 4.44 4.06 10.82
C ASP A 66 4.67 4.79 12.14
N LYS A 67 4.33 4.14 13.26
CA LYS A 67 4.77 4.64 14.57
C LYS A 67 6.28 4.57 14.54
N LYS A 68 6.95 5.72 14.61
CA LYS A 68 8.34 5.75 15.04
C LYS A 68 8.39 5.04 16.38
N LEU A 69 8.95 3.83 16.41
CA LEU A 69 9.49 3.29 17.65
C LEU A 69 10.46 4.35 18.14
N LYS A 70 10.07 5.00 19.24
CA LYS A 70 10.88 5.95 19.98
C LYS A 70 11.68 5.17 21.00
#